data_AF-A0A4Y7U538-F1
#
_entry.id   AF-A0A4Y7U538-F1
#
_cell.length_a   1.000
_cell.length_b   1.000
_cell.length_c   1.000
_cell.angle_alpha   90.00
_cell.angle_beta   90.00
_cell.angle_gamma   90.00
#
_symmetry.space_group_name_H-M   'P 1'
#
loop_
_entity.id
_entity.type
_entity.pdbx_description
1 polymer ?
#
loop_
_entity_poly.entity_id
_entity_poly.type
_entity_poly.pdbx_seq_one_letter_code
_entity_poly.pdbx_strand_id
1 'polypeptide(L)'
;QMNSAIKIEASLRPEVDLKISDANNNIAKQIEDIERFISNKVDVIIVSPIQSKPLTAVVEKSIKAGIPVLVVDRKIEGENYTAYLGADNIEIGRIAARYIISHSKGSGKIIEITGAKGSSPAYERSLGFSQIISENKRFKIENTIQGDWEGE
;
A
#
# COMPACT_ATOMS: atom_id res chain seq x y z
N GLN A 1 5.60 6.85 -11.96
CA GLN A 1 4.83 6.16 -13.02
C GLN A 1 3.31 6.34 -12.86
N MET A 2 2.72 6.09 -11.68
CA MET A 2 1.26 6.24 -11.46
C MET A 2 0.71 7.63 -11.82
N ASN A 3 1.30 8.71 -11.27
CA ASN A 3 0.84 10.09 -11.55
C ASN A 3 0.91 10.43 -13.05
N SER A 4 1.89 9.90 -13.78
CA SER A 4 2.02 10.12 -15.22
C SER A 4 0.86 9.46 -15.98
N ALA A 5 0.51 8.22 -15.64
CA ALA A 5 -0.60 7.52 -16.27
C ALA A 5 -1.95 8.20 -15.99
N ILE A 6 -2.19 8.63 -14.74
CA ILE A 6 -3.40 9.37 -14.36
C ILE A 6 -3.51 10.68 -15.14
N LYS A 7 -2.40 11.44 -15.26
CA LYS A 7 -2.38 12.69 -16.03
C LYS A 7 -2.67 12.47 -17.52
N ILE A 8 -2.16 11.37 -18.10
CA ILE A 8 -2.42 11.03 -19.50
C ILE A 8 -3.90 10.68 -19.69
N GLU A 9 -4.51 9.85 -18.84
CA GLU A 9 -5.94 9.54 -18.99
C GLU A 9 -6.81 10.79 -18.78
N ALA A 10 -6.50 11.62 -17.78
CA ALA A 10 -7.25 12.86 -17.53
C ALA A 10 -7.14 13.85 -18.69
N SER A 11 -6.01 13.92 -19.41
CA SER A 11 -5.89 14.83 -20.57
C SER A 11 -6.77 14.42 -21.76
N LEU A 12 -7.27 13.19 -21.77
CA LEU A 12 -8.24 12.68 -22.74
C LEU A 12 -9.71 12.92 -22.32
N ARG A 13 -9.93 13.47 -21.11
CA ARG A 13 -11.24 13.71 -20.49
C ARG A 13 -11.38 15.18 -20.09
N PRO A 14 -11.76 16.09 -21.00
CA PRO A 14 -11.85 17.53 -20.71
C PRO A 14 -12.83 17.89 -19.58
N GLU A 15 -13.77 16.99 -19.27
CA GLU A 15 -14.70 17.08 -18.15
C GLU A 15 -14.07 16.82 -16.77
N VAL A 16 -12.83 16.30 -16.71
CA VAL A 16 -12.13 15.97 -15.46
C VAL A 16 -11.17 17.09 -15.08
N ASP A 17 -11.43 17.77 -13.95
CA ASP A 17 -10.45 18.66 -13.31
C ASP A 17 -9.56 17.88 -12.33
N LEU A 18 -8.41 17.42 -12.82
CA LEU A 18 -7.47 16.64 -12.02
C LEU A 18 -6.62 17.53 -11.10
N LYS A 19 -6.75 17.33 -9.78
CA LYS A 19 -5.82 17.86 -8.77
C LYS A 19 -4.97 16.74 -8.17
N ILE A 20 -3.65 16.89 -8.21
CA ILE A 20 -2.71 15.93 -7.59
C ILE A 20 -2.00 16.63 -6.43
N SER A 21 -1.92 15.94 -5.29
CA SER A 21 -1.01 16.30 -4.21
C SER A 21 -0.01 15.18 -3.94
N ASP A 22 1.23 15.55 -3.66
CA ASP A 22 2.28 14.63 -3.23
C ASP A 22 2.70 14.97 -1.81
N ALA A 23 2.48 14.04 -0.89
CA ALA A 23 2.77 14.22 0.53
C ALA A 23 4.26 14.07 0.89
N ASN A 24 5.12 13.68 -0.05
CA ASN A 24 6.57 13.50 0.16
C ASN A 24 6.88 12.65 1.41
N ASN A 25 6.20 11.50 1.52
CA ASN A 25 6.27 10.58 2.66
C ASN A 25 5.94 11.19 4.05
N ASN A 26 5.29 12.36 4.09
CA ASN A 26 4.87 13.01 5.33
C ASN A 26 3.39 12.74 5.62
N ILE A 27 3.13 12.03 6.72
CA ILE A 27 1.78 11.62 7.15
C ILE A 27 0.88 12.82 7.45
N ALA A 28 1.38 13.82 8.19
CA ALA A 28 0.61 15.00 8.56
C ALA A 28 0.21 15.80 7.31
N LYS A 29 1.15 15.97 6.38
CA LYS A 29 0.88 16.59 5.08
C LYS A 29 -0.16 15.82 4.28
N GLN A 30 -0.09 14.48 4.25
CA GLN A 30 -1.09 13.69 3.53
C GLN A 30 -2.50 13.85 4.13
N ILE A 31 -2.60 13.95 5.46
CA ILE A 31 -3.87 14.25 6.14
C ILE A 31 -4.37 15.64 5.72
N GLU A 32 -3.53 16.67 5.82
CA GLU A 32 -3.88 18.05 5.42
C GLU A 32 -4.33 18.15 3.95
N ASP A 33 -3.65 17.42 3.06
CA ASP A 33 -3.98 17.37 1.63
C ASP A 33 -5.37 16.76 1.39
N ILE A 34 -5.71 15.67 2.09
CA ILE A 34 -7.05 15.06 2.03
C ILE A 34 -8.10 16.00 2.62
N GLU A 35 -7.83 16.64 3.76
CA GLU A 35 -8.75 17.61 4.36
C GLU A 35 -9.02 18.82 3.46
N ARG A 36 -8.02 19.26 2.70
CA ARG A 36 -8.17 20.30 1.68
C ARG A 36 -9.08 19.84 0.54
N PHE A 37 -8.95 18.58 0.09
CA PHE A 37 -9.87 18.03 -0.92
C PHE A 37 -11.30 17.90 -0.41
N ILE A 38 -11.50 17.48 0.85
CA ILE A 38 -12.82 17.48 1.49
C ILE A 38 -13.40 18.91 1.52
N SER A 39 -12.62 19.89 1.96
CA SER A 39 -13.04 21.29 2.09
C SER A 39 -13.40 21.91 0.73
N ASN A 40 -12.67 21.54 -0.31
CA ASN A 40 -12.93 21.94 -1.69
C ASN A 40 -14.10 21.20 -2.33
N LYS A 41 -14.72 20.24 -1.64
CA LYS A 41 -15.87 19.44 -2.12
C LYS A 41 -15.61 18.79 -3.47
N VAL A 42 -14.44 18.15 -3.63
CA VAL A 42 -14.14 17.38 -4.83
C VAL A 42 -15.12 16.23 -5.00
N ASP A 43 -15.36 15.81 -6.25
CA ASP A 43 -16.33 14.76 -6.55
C ASP A 43 -15.85 13.36 -6.13
N VAL A 44 -14.54 13.11 -6.18
CA VAL A 44 -13.90 11.83 -5.84
C VAL A 44 -12.50 12.06 -5.28
N ILE A 45 -12.09 11.26 -4.30
CA ILE A 45 -10.71 11.20 -3.81
C ILE A 45 -10.07 9.84 -4.18
N ILE A 46 -8.89 9.89 -4.79
CA ILE A 46 -8.04 8.71 -5.01
C ILE A 46 -6.82 8.84 -4.11
N VAL A 47 -6.57 7.85 -3.25
CA VAL A 47 -5.51 7.94 -2.23
C VAL A 47 -4.70 6.65 -2.13
N SER A 48 -3.38 6.79 -2.11
CA SER A 48 -2.45 5.75 -1.65
C SER A 48 -1.92 6.16 -0.27
N PRO A 49 -2.46 5.61 0.84
CA PRO A 49 -2.07 5.96 2.20
C PRO A 49 -0.61 5.60 2.48
N ILE A 50 0.17 6.55 3.00
CA ILE A 50 1.58 6.28 3.37
C ILE A 50 1.66 5.15 4.40
N GLN A 51 0.81 5.22 5.44
CA GLN A 51 0.61 4.18 6.44
C GLN A 51 -0.88 3.93 6.63
N SER A 52 -1.25 2.70 6.97
CA SER A 52 -2.64 2.28 7.09
C SER A 52 -3.37 3.00 8.23
N LYS A 53 -2.88 2.85 9.46
CA LYS A 53 -3.56 3.35 10.67
C LYS A 53 -3.72 4.87 10.74
N PRO A 54 -2.68 5.70 10.51
CA PRO A 54 -2.81 7.14 10.69
C PRO A 54 -3.74 7.81 9.68
N LEU A 55 -3.93 7.20 8.51
CA LEU A 55 -4.75 7.74 7.43
C LEU A 55 -6.21 7.24 7.46
N THR A 56 -6.51 6.20 8.25
CA THR A 56 -7.87 5.65 8.37
C THR A 56 -8.90 6.75 8.67
N ALA A 57 -8.69 7.54 9.72
CA ALA A 57 -9.69 8.50 10.18
C ALA A 57 -10.04 9.59 9.15
N VAL A 58 -9.05 10.08 8.38
CA VAL A 58 -9.29 11.13 7.37
C VAL A 58 -9.93 10.56 6.10
N VAL A 59 -9.65 9.30 5.76
CA VAL A 59 -10.36 8.60 4.69
C VAL A 59 -11.83 8.40 5.07
N GLU A 60 -12.11 7.92 6.28
CA GLU A 60 -13.48 7.78 6.77
C GLU A 60 -14.23 9.11 6.86
N LYS A 61 -13.52 10.20 7.21
CA LYS A 61 -14.06 11.57 7.21
C LYS A 61 -14.51 11.99 5.81
N SER A 62 -13.78 11.59 4.76
CA SER A 62 -14.14 11.87 3.36
C SER A 62 -15.44 11.16 2.98
N ILE A 63 -15.58 9.87 3.32
CA ILE A 63 -16.81 9.09 3.09
C ILE A 63 -18.00 9.71 3.84
N LYS A 64 -17.81 10.12 5.10
CA LYS A 64 -18.85 10.80 5.91
C LYS A 64 -19.25 12.15 5.32
N ALA A 65 -18.36 12.82 4.59
CA ALA A 65 -18.67 14.05 3.86
C ALA A 65 -19.41 13.80 2.53
N GLY A 66 -19.71 12.54 2.19
CA GLY A 66 -20.38 12.16 0.96
C GLY A 66 -19.45 12.06 -0.26
N ILE A 67 -18.13 12.10 -0.06
CA ILE A 67 -17.14 12.00 -1.13
C ILE A 67 -16.68 10.53 -1.25
N PRO A 68 -16.94 9.85 -2.38
CA PRO A 68 -16.38 8.52 -2.65
C PRO A 68 -14.86 8.52 -2.58
N VAL A 69 -14.29 7.47 -1.97
CA VAL A 69 -12.84 7.30 -1.84
C VAL A 69 -12.38 5.99 -2.49
N LEU A 70 -11.50 6.10 -3.47
CA LEU A 70 -10.77 4.99 -4.06
C LEU A 70 -9.42 4.86 -3.38
N VAL A 71 -9.21 3.78 -2.65
CA VAL A 71 -7.94 3.48 -2.00
C VAL A 71 -7.10 2.65 -2.97
N VAL A 72 -5.86 3.07 -3.24
CA VAL A 72 -5.02 2.44 -4.27
C VAL A 72 -3.65 2.07 -3.72
N ASP A 73 -3.09 0.94 -4.18
CA ASP A 73 -1.80 0.36 -3.77
C ASP A 73 -1.75 -0.08 -2.29
N ARG A 74 -1.91 0.87 -1.37
CA ARG A 74 -1.86 0.67 0.09
C ARG A 74 -3.26 0.82 0.66
N LYS A 75 -3.62 -0.04 1.61
CA LYS A 75 -4.90 -0.03 2.35
C LYS A 75 -4.83 0.87 3.58
N ILE A 76 -5.99 1.36 4.03
CA ILE A 76 -6.22 1.81 5.41
C ILE A 76 -6.59 0.62 6.32
N GLU A 77 -6.85 0.86 7.60
CA GLU A 77 -7.50 -0.14 8.45
C GLU A 77 -9.02 -0.18 8.18
N GLY A 78 -9.61 -1.38 8.20
CA GLY A 78 -11.02 -1.59 7.90
C GLY A 78 -11.37 -1.47 6.41
N GLU A 79 -12.67 -1.36 6.11
CA GLU A 79 -13.21 -1.38 4.74
C GLU A 79 -14.07 -0.14 4.43
N ASN A 80 -13.92 0.93 5.23
CA ASN A 80 -14.71 2.15 5.08
C ASN A 80 -14.13 3.07 3.98
N TYR A 81 -14.25 2.59 2.75
CA TYR A 81 -13.89 3.26 1.50
C TYR A 81 -14.81 2.73 0.38
N THR A 82 -14.84 3.39 -0.77
CA THR A 82 -15.72 2.99 -1.87
C THR A 82 -15.21 1.76 -2.60
N ALA A 83 -13.92 1.74 -2.93
CA ALA A 83 -13.26 0.56 -3.50
C ALA A 83 -11.76 0.58 -3.21
N TYR A 84 -11.17 -0.62 -3.22
CA TYR A 84 -9.73 -0.81 -3.17
C TYR A 84 -9.22 -1.31 -4.52
N LEU A 85 -8.15 -0.69 -5.03
CA LEU A 85 -7.42 -1.14 -6.21
C LEU A 85 -5.96 -1.42 -5.84
N GLY A 86 -5.61 -2.70 -5.74
CA GLY A 86 -4.24 -3.10 -5.48
C GLY A 86 -4.04 -4.61 -5.61
N ALA A 87 -2.85 -5.07 -5.26
CA ALA A 87 -2.47 -6.46 -5.36
C ALA A 87 -2.90 -7.29 -4.14
N ASP A 88 -3.02 -8.61 -4.34
CA ASP A 88 -3.02 -9.56 -3.22
C ASP A 88 -1.59 -9.71 -2.70
N ASN A 89 -1.22 -8.85 -1.75
CA ASN A 89 0.12 -8.83 -1.18
C ASN A 89 0.43 -10.07 -0.33
N ILE A 90 -0.58 -10.71 0.27
CA ILE A 90 -0.37 -11.96 1.01
C ILE A 90 0.03 -13.04 0.02
N GLU A 91 -0.69 -13.18 -1.09
CA GLU A 91 -0.36 -14.18 -2.10
C GLU A 91 1.00 -13.91 -2.75
N ILE A 92 1.36 -12.65 -3.00
CA ILE A 92 2.72 -12.28 -3.43
C ILE A 92 3.78 -12.80 -2.45
N GLY A 93 3.58 -12.59 -1.14
CA GLY A 93 4.47 -13.11 -0.10
C GLY A 93 4.62 -14.64 -0.16
N ARG A 94 3.48 -15.35 -0.31
CA ARG A 94 3.48 -16.82 -0.43
C ARG A 94 4.19 -17.31 -1.69
N ILE A 95 3.98 -16.64 -2.83
CA ILE A 95 4.67 -16.93 -4.09
C ILE A 95 6.19 -16.79 -3.90
N ALA A 96 6.64 -15.71 -3.25
CA ALA A 96 8.07 -15.49 -2.99
C ALA A 96 8.67 -16.61 -2.11
N ALA A 97 7.99 -17.01 -1.04
CA ALA A 97 8.44 -18.11 -0.20
C ALA A 97 8.51 -19.46 -0.96
N ARG A 98 7.47 -19.78 -1.73
CA ARG A 98 7.45 -21.00 -2.57
C ARG A 98 8.56 -20.99 -3.63
N TYR A 99 8.86 -19.83 -4.19
CA TYR A 99 9.97 -19.67 -5.13
C TYR A 99 11.31 -20.04 -4.47
N ILE A 100 11.61 -19.50 -3.28
CA ILE A 100 12.84 -19.81 -2.53
C ILE A 100 12.94 -21.31 -2.23
N ILE A 101 11.86 -21.92 -1.74
CA ILE A 101 11.83 -23.35 -1.37
C ILE A 101 12.06 -24.26 -2.59
N SER A 102 11.43 -23.94 -3.73
CA SER A 102 11.50 -24.76 -4.95
C SER A 102 12.86 -24.64 -5.66
N HIS A 103 13.51 -23.48 -5.60
CA HIS A 103 14.80 -23.25 -6.25
C HIS A 103 15.99 -23.64 -5.38
N SER A 104 15.77 -23.96 -4.11
CA SER A 104 16.82 -24.33 -3.17
C SER A 104 16.85 -25.84 -2.91
N LYS A 105 18.00 -26.47 -3.21
CA LYS A 105 18.22 -27.91 -2.96
C LYS A 105 18.54 -28.23 -1.49
N GLY A 106 18.93 -27.24 -0.69
CA GLY A 106 19.37 -27.39 0.70
C GLY A 106 18.39 -26.84 1.75
N SER A 107 18.92 -26.64 2.96
CA SER A 107 18.30 -25.90 4.07
C SER A 107 19.06 -24.60 4.33
N GLY A 108 18.44 -23.64 5.01
CA GLY A 108 19.09 -22.35 5.25
C GLY A 108 18.35 -21.39 6.16
N LYS A 109 19.07 -20.33 6.51
CA LYS A 109 18.56 -19.15 7.22
C LYS A 109 18.21 -18.07 6.20
N ILE A 110 17.06 -17.43 6.38
CA ILE A 110 16.58 -16.34 5.53
C ILE A 110 16.67 -15.04 6.32
N ILE A 111 17.23 -14.00 5.68
CA ILE A 111 17.06 -12.63 6.13
C ILE A 111 16.00 -12.01 5.22
N GLU A 112 14.89 -11.58 5.79
CA GLU A 112 13.84 -10.88 5.07
C GLU A 112 14.11 -9.38 5.08
N ILE A 113 14.07 -8.73 3.92
CA ILE A 113 14.10 -7.26 3.81
C ILE A 113 12.70 -6.81 3.42
N THR A 114 12.04 -6.12 4.34
CA THR A 114 10.68 -5.61 4.17
C THR A 114 10.69 -4.16 3.68
N GLY A 115 9.54 -3.69 3.21
CA GLY A 115 9.36 -2.31 2.86
C GLY A 115 8.99 -1.41 4.03
N ALA A 116 8.37 -0.26 3.72
CA ALA A 116 8.04 0.77 4.71
C ALA A 116 7.13 0.26 5.84
N LYS A 117 7.57 0.50 7.08
CA LYS A 117 6.80 0.17 8.28
C LYS A 117 5.46 0.90 8.32
N GLY A 118 4.43 0.16 8.70
CA GLY A 118 3.06 0.67 8.75
C GLY A 118 2.35 0.71 7.40
N SER A 119 3.03 0.36 6.30
CA SER A 119 2.36 0.14 5.01
C SER A 119 1.79 -1.28 4.92
N SER A 120 0.57 -1.40 4.42
CA SER A 120 -0.11 -2.69 4.27
C SER A 120 0.61 -3.65 3.32
N PRO A 121 1.20 -3.25 2.17
CA PRO A 121 1.94 -4.19 1.33
C PRO A 121 3.15 -4.82 2.02
N ALA A 122 3.90 -4.05 2.81
CA ALA A 122 5.05 -4.58 3.55
C ALA A 122 4.61 -5.63 4.57
N TYR A 123 3.57 -5.32 5.35
CA TYR A 123 3.02 -6.24 6.34
C TYR A 123 2.43 -7.50 5.69
N GLU A 124 1.56 -7.34 4.68
CA GLU A 124 0.85 -8.45 4.05
C GLU A 124 1.79 -9.40 3.30
N ARG A 125 2.82 -8.89 2.62
CA ARG A 125 3.85 -9.74 1.98
C ARG A 125 4.65 -10.52 3.01
N SER A 126 5.09 -9.87 4.10
CA SER A 126 5.83 -10.56 5.15
C SER A 126 4.96 -11.62 5.85
N LEU A 127 3.68 -11.33 6.08
CA LEU A 127 2.71 -12.29 6.60
C LEU A 127 2.59 -13.52 5.68
N GLY A 128 2.33 -13.31 4.38
CA GLY A 128 2.21 -14.40 3.41
C GLY A 128 3.51 -15.21 3.26
N PHE A 129 4.65 -14.53 3.30
CA PHE A 129 5.97 -15.16 3.27
C PHE A 129 6.18 -16.06 4.49
N SER A 130 5.92 -15.54 5.69
CA SER A 130 6.06 -16.25 6.96
C SER A 130 5.14 -17.47 7.07
N GLN A 131 3.89 -17.38 6.56
CA GLN A 131 2.96 -18.51 6.51
C GLN A 131 3.59 -19.73 5.83
N ILE A 132 4.22 -19.55 4.67
CA ILE A 132 4.83 -20.66 3.92
C ILE A 132 6.15 -21.12 4.54
N ILE A 133 7.00 -20.20 5.01
CA ILE A 133 8.29 -20.58 5.60
C ILE A 133 8.12 -21.31 6.93
N SER A 134 7.15 -20.92 7.77
CA SER A 134 6.93 -21.56 9.07
C SER A 134 6.47 -23.02 8.98
N GLU A 135 5.82 -23.40 7.88
CA GLU A 135 5.44 -24.78 7.56
C GLU A 135 6.62 -25.61 7.01
N ASN A 136 7.75 -24.98 6.68
CA ASN A 136 8.90 -25.63 6.05
C ASN A 136 10.01 -25.99 7.07
N LYS A 137 10.43 -27.26 7.09
CA LYS A 137 11.52 -27.71 7.99
C LYS A 137 12.93 -27.37 7.49
N ARG A 138 13.11 -27.01 6.22
CA ARG A 138 14.42 -26.71 5.61
C ARG A 138 14.81 -25.24 5.77
N PHE A 139 13.85 -24.34 5.89
CA PHE A 139 14.14 -22.90 5.93
C PHE A 139 13.56 -22.27 7.19
N LYS A 140 14.27 -21.28 7.71
CA LYS A 140 13.78 -20.44 8.81
C LYS A 140 14.12 -18.98 8.56
N ILE A 141 13.22 -18.10 8.93
CA ILE A 141 13.50 -16.65 8.97
C ILE A 141 14.36 -16.41 10.21
N GLU A 142 15.60 -15.97 10.01
CA GLU A 142 16.53 -15.66 11.09
C GLU A 142 16.43 -14.20 11.53
N ASN A 143 16.19 -13.30 10.58
CA ASN A 143 16.03 -11.89 10.86
C ASN A 143 15.13 -11.22 9.82
N THR A 144 14.47 -10.13 10.23
CA THR A 144 13.68 -9.27 9.36
C THR A 144 14.18 -7.84 9.53
N ILE A 145 14.60 -7.23 8.43
CA ILE A 145 15.17 -5.87 8.35
C ILE A 145 14.18 -5.00 7.56
N GLN A 146 14.06 -3.73 7.94
CA GLN A 146 13.24 -2.75 7.25
C GLN A 146 14.13 -1.98 6.25
N GLY A 147 13.75 -1.95 4.97
CA GLY A 147 14.46 -1.24 3.91
C GLY A 147 13.67 -0.09 3.27
N ASP A 148 12.47 0.22 3.78
CA ASP A 148 11.67 1.41 3.41
C ASP A 148 11.33 1.61 1.93
N TRP A 149 11.53 0.58 1.09
CA TRP A 149 11.40 0.60 -0.38
C TRP A 149 12.45 1.44 -1.11
N GLU A 150 13.39 2.04 -0.37
CA GLU A 150 14.47 2.83 -0.94
C GLU A 150 15.70 1.92 -1.12
N GLY A 151 16.31 1.99 -2.30
CA GLY A 151 17.64 1.42 -2.48
C GLY A 151 18.67 2.31 -1.78
N GLU A 152 19.81 1.72 -1.40
CA GLU A 152 21.02 2.49 -1.12
C GLU A 152 21.48 3.31 -2.35
#